data_AF-A0A7Y3E3J8-F1
#
_entry.id   AF-A0A7Y3E3J8-F1
#
_cell.length_a   1.000
_cell.length_b   1.000
_cell.length_c   1.000
_cell.angle_alpha   90.00
_cell.angle_beta   90.00
_cell.angle_gamma   90.00
#
_symmetry.space_group_name_H-M   'P 1'
#
loop_
_entity.id
_entity.type
_entity.pdbx_description
1 polymer ?
#
loop_
_entity_poly.entity_id
_entity_poly.type
_entity_poly.pdbx_seq_one_letter_code
_entity_poly.pdbx_strand_id
1 'polypeptide(L)'
;MPSTLPPGVFWAEDMETLEADPVARLAQARKYMPIPVAFREAATALRTLILEQTKQRIDGTDLLSELYVNAAQANFLLTTPFVPGAGSRYNVAATIPKHVWKRLPMPYPAIGYRRLRLLTPTDCNWLVVAWGEPDAHVSAQEYHRAVWDEYVAKCASERRSWDRPRRPARR
;
A
#
# COMPACT_ATOMS: atom_id res chain seq x y z
N MET A 1 -3.37 15.59 24.57
CA MET A 1 -4.38 15.85 23.53
C MET A 1 -4.67 14.53 22.85
N PRO A 2 -5.93 14.07 22.85
CA PRO A 2 -6.26 12.68 22.57
C PRO A 2 -6.11 12.36 21.08
N SER A 3 -5.59 11.17 20.83
CA SER A 3 -5.50 10.49 19.54
C SER A 3 -6.81 10.62 18.76
N THR A 4 -6.80 11.31 17.63
CA THR A 4 -7.94 11.32 16.68
C THR A 4 -7.85 10.11 15.75
N LEU A 5 -7.82 8.92 16.33
CA LEU A 5 -8.36 7.74 15.66
C LEU A 5 -9.83 7.64 16.12
N PRO A 6 -10.80 7.57 15.20
CA PRO A 6 -12.19 7.38 15.59
C PRO A 6 -12.32 6.08 16.42
N PRO A 7 -13.06 6.11 17.54
CA PRO A 7 -13.25 4.92 18.37
C PRO A 7 -14.15 3.91 17.64
N GLY A 8 -13.72 2.65 17.60
CA GLY A 8 -14.65 1.51 17.43
C GLY A 8 -14.88 0.95 16.03
N VAL A 9 -13.89 0.92 15.13
CA VAL A 9 -13.89 -0.08 14.04
C VAL A 9 -12.86 -1.15 14.39
N PHE A 10 -13.33 -2.16 15.15
CA PHE A 10 -12.53 -3.33 15.49
C PHE A 10 -12.40 -4.20 14.23
N TRP A 11 -11.35 -3.93 13.47
CA TRP A 11 -10.88 -4.76 12.36
C TRP A 11 -10.86 -6.26 12.66
N ALA A 12 -10.63 -6.66 13.91
CA ALA A 12 -10.60 -8.06 14.31
C ALA A 12 -11.97 -8.75 14.18
N GLU A 13 -13.07 -8.06 14.45
CA GLU A 13 -14.43 -8.62 14.41
C GLU A 13 -14.94 -8.78 12.96
N ASP A 14 -14.57 -7.83 12.09
CA ASP A 14 -14.83 -7.91 10.64
C ASP A 14 -13.95 -8.97 9.94
N MET A 15 -12.82 -9.38 10.53
CA MET A 15 -11.91 -10.37 9.94
C MET A 15 -12.38 -11.81 10.12
N GLU A 16 -12.99 -12.14 11.27
CA GLU A 16 -13.58 -13.47 11.51
C GLU A 16 -14.75 -13.76 10.56
N THR A 17 -15.36 -12.71 10.01
CA THR A 17 -16.46 -12.77 9.05
C THR A 17 -16.03 -12.52 7.61
N LEU A 18 -14.71 -12.45 7.31
CA LEU A 18 -14.25 -12.29 5.93
C LEU A 18 -14.76 -13.44 5.08
N GLU A 19 -15.67 -13.07 4.20
CA GLU A 19 -16.43 -13.99 3.38
C GLU A 19 -15.48 -14.97 2.67
N ALA A 20 -15.90 -16.23 2.58
CA ALA A 20 -15.19 -17.22 1.79
C ALA A 20 -15.17 -16.83 0.31
N ASP A 21 -16.13 -15.99 -0.12
CA ASP A 21 -16.15 -15.38 -1.44
C ASP A 21 -14.96 -14.42 -1.63
N PRO A 22 -14.04 -14.73 -2.57
CA PRO A 22 -12.90 -13.86 -2.84
C PRO A 22 -13.31 -12.49 -3.41
N VAL A 23 -14.46 -12.35 -4.07
CA VAL A 23 -14.93 -11.05 -4.59
C VAL A 23 -15.29 -10.12 -3.43
N ALA A 24 -16.12 -10.58 -2.51
CA ALA A 24 -16.48 -9.81 -1.31
C ALA A 24 -15.26 -9.49 -0.43
N ARG A 25 -14.34 -10.44 -0.24
CA ARG A 25 -13.08 -10.23 0.48
C ARG A 25 -12.25 -9.10 -0.14
N LEU A 26 -12.10 -9.08 -1.46
CA LEU A 26 -11.38 -8.02 -2.16
C LEU A 26 -12.06 -6.65 -1.99
N ALA A 27 -13.39 -6.61 -2.09
CA ALA A 27 -14.16 -5.37 -1.90
C ALA A 27 -13.98 -4.81 -0.48
N GLN A 28 -14.03 -5.67 0.55
CA GLN A 28 -13.84 -5.26 1.94
C GLN A 28 -12.42 -4.75 2.18
N ALA A 29 -11.39 -5.47 1.71
CA ALA A 29 -10.00 -5.04 1.82
C ALA A 29 -9.76 -3.63 1.22
N ARG A 30 -10.38 -3.33 0.07
CA ARG A 30 -10.25 -2.03 -0.61
C ARG A 30 -10.84 -0.83 0.16
N LYS A 31 -11.88 -1.03 0.96
CA LYS A 31 -12.46 0.02 1.83
C LYS A 31 -11.43 0.53 2.83
N TYR A 32 -10.58 -0.40 3.23
CA TYR A 32 -9.77 -0.35 4.41
C TYR A 32 -8.28 -0.05 4.15
N MET A 33 -7.87 -0.02 2.88
CA MET A 33 -6.57 0.51 2.49
C MET A 33 -6.39 1.97 2.95
N PRO A 34 -5.19 2.35 3.44
CA PRO A 34 -3.90 1.69 3.17
C PRO A 34 -3.28 0.89 4.34
N ILE A 35 -4.05 0.31 5.27
CA ILE A 35 -3.39 -0.45 6.34
C ILE A 35 -2.76 -1.77 5.85
N PRO A 36 -1.65 -2.25 6.46
CA PRO A 36 -0.89 -3.40 5.95
C PRO A 36 -1.68 -4.69 5.76
N VAL A 37 -2.62 -4.98 6.66
CA VAL A 37 -3.47 -6.17 6.57
C VAL A 37 -4.44 -6.09 5.37
N ALA A 38 -4.94 -4.90 5.04
CA ALA A 38 -5.80 -4.67 3.87
C ALA A 38 -5.11 -5.13 2.57
N PHE A 39 -3.84 -4.77 2.41
CA PHE A 39 -3.05 -5.17 1.24
C PHE A 39 -2.85 -6.69 1.16
N ARG A 40 -2.63 -7.36 2.31
CA ARG A 40 -2.51 -8.82 2.38
C ARG A 40 -3.80 -9.52 2.00
N GLU A 41 -4.93 -9.09 2.55
CA GLU A 41 -6.22 -9.68 2.22
C GLU A 41 -6.59 -9.48 0.75
N ALA A 42 -6.32 -8.29 0.20
CA ALA A 42 -6.50 -8.03 -1.22
C ALA A 42 -5.63 -8.96 -2.09
N ALA A 43 -4.36 -9.16 -1.73
CA ALA A 43 -3.47 -10.07 -2.46
C ALA A 43 -3.95 -11.53 -2.38
N THR A 44 -4.41 -11.98 -1.22
CA THR A 44 -4.99 -13.33 -1.06
C THR A 44 -6.23 -13.52 -1.92
N ALA A 45 -7.17 -12.57 -1.89
CA ALA A 45 -8.39 -12.62 -2.70
C ALA A 45 -8.08 -12.62 -4.21
N LEU A 46 -7.17 -11.76 -4.66
CA LEU A 46 -6.75 -11.68 -6.07
C LEU A 46 -6.13 -13.01 -6.55
N ARG A 47 -5.30 -13.67 -5.72
CA ARG A 47 -4.75 -14.99 -6.06
C ARG A 47 -5.84 -16.03 -6.25
N THR A 48 -6.83 -16.07 -5.36
CA THR A 48 -7.96 -17.00 -5.50
C THR A 48 -8.71 -16.77 -6.80
N LEU A 49 -9.02 -15.51 -7.13
CA LEU A 49 -9.71 -15.15 -8.38
C LEU A 49 -8.89 -15.52 -9.63
N ILE A 50 -7.57 -15.28 -9.63
CA ILE A 50 -6.68 -15.68 -10.73
C ILE A 50 -6.72 -17.20 -10.93
N LEU A 51 -6.68 -17.97 -9.84
CA LEU A 51 -6.74 -19.44 -9.90
C LEU A 51 -8.10 -19.94 -10.40
N GLU A 52 -9.19 -19.28 -10.02
CA GLU A 52 -10.54 -19.59 -10.51
C GLU A 52 -10.66 -19.34 -12.02
N GLN A 53 -10.20 -18.18 -12.51
CA GLN A 53 -10.17 -17.88 -13.94
C GLN A 53 -9.29 -18.86 -14.71
N THR A 54 -8.12 -19.22 -14.16
CA THR A 54 -7.23 -20.23 -14.76
C THR A 54 -7.93 -21.59 -14.91
N LYS A 55 -8.68 -22.05 -13.90
CA LYS A 55 -9.47 -23.30 -13.97
C LYS A 55 -10.53 -23.25 -15.05
N GLN A 56 -11.12 -22.06 -15.27
CA GLN A 56 -12.16 -21.81 -16.27
C GLN A 56 -11.57 -21.49 -17.65
N ARG A 57 -10.23 -21.46 -17.80
CA ARG A 57 -9.51 -21.05 -19.02
C ARG A 57 -9.89 -19.64 -19.50
N ILE A 58 -10.22 -18.77 -18.56
CA ILE A 58 -10.46 -17.34 -18.79
C ILE A 58 -9.13 -16.62 -18.60
N ASP A 59 -8.88 -15.62 -19.44
CA ASP A 59 -7.71 -14.74 -19.30
C ASP A 59 -7.79 -13.97 -17.97
N GLY A 60 -6.76 -14.13 -17.14
CA GLY A 60 -6.64 -13.47 -15.83
C GLY A 60 -5.62 -12.34 -15.77
N THR A 61 -5.21 -11.82 -16.93
CA THR A 61 -4.24 -10.73 -17.04
C THR A 61 -4.65 -9.48 -16.26
N ASP A 62 -5.94 -9.12 -16.25
CA ASP A 62 -6.44 -7.96 -15.50
C ASP A 62 -6.28 -8.15 -13.99
N LEU A 63 -6.61 -9.32 -13.46
CA LEU A 63 -6.44 -9.62 -12.03
C LEU A 63 -4.96 -9.69 -11.64
N LEU A 64 -4.11 -10.19 -12.53
CA LEU A 64 -2.66 -10.20 -12.33
C LEU A 64 -2.10 -8.77 -12.31
N SER A 65 -2.59 -7.90 -13.19
CA SER A 65 -2.31 -6.45 -13.17
C SER A 65 -2.72 -5.81 -11.85
N GLU A 66 -3.91 -6.11 -11.36
CA GLU A 66 -4.37 -5.61 -10.06
C GLU A 66 -3.52 -6.13 -8.89
N LEU A 67 -3.13 -7.40 -8.88
CA LEU A 67 -2.26 -7.99 -7.86
C LEU A 67 -0.91 -7.28 -7.82
N TYR A 68 -0.33 -7.04 -9.00
CA TYR A 68 0.90 -6.30 -9.16
C TYR A 68 0.78 -4.87 -8.60
N VAL A 69 -0.24 -4.12 -9.03
CA VAL A 69 -0.49 -2.74 -8.57
C VAL A 69 -0.71 -2.70 -7.06
N ASN A 70 -1.46 -3.64 -6.50
CA ASN A 70 -1.69 -3.76 -5.05
C ASN A 70 -0.36 -3.96 -4.29
N ALA A 71 0.53 -4.81 -4.79
CA ALA A 71 1.86 -5.02 -4.20
C ALA A 71 2.78 -3.81 -4.34
N ALA A 72 2.75 -3.11 -5.49
CA ALA A 72 3.52 -1.90 -5.73
C ALA A 72 3.04 -0.73 -4.84
N GLN A 73 1.73 -0.57 -4.66
CA GLN A 73 1.16 0.42 -3.73
C GLN A 73 1.54 0.12 -2.27
N ALA A 74 1.49 -1.15 -1.86
CA ALA A 74 1.96 -1.56 -0.54
C ALA A 74 3.45 -1.24 -0.37
N ASN A 75 4.27 -1.50 -1.39
CA ASN A 75 5.69 -1.15 -1.36
C ASN A 75 5.92 0.36 -1.24
N PHE A 76 5.18 1.19 -2.00
CA PHE A 76 5.29 2.65 -1.94
C PHE A 76 4.99 3.19 -0.53
N LEU A 77 3.92 2.72 0.10
CA LEU A 77 3.46 3.24 1.39
C LEU A 77 4.19 2.64 2.59
N LEU A 78 4.57 1.37 2.53
CA LEU A 78 4.96 0.61 3.73
C LEU A 78 6.46 0.30 3.83
N THR A 79 7.28 0.63 2.81
CA THR A 79 8.74 0.35 2.84
C THR A 79 9.46 1.13 3.93
N THR A 80 9.23 2.43 4.02
CA THR A 80 9.77 3.27 5.10
C THR A 80 8.69 4.28 5.46
N PRO A 81 7.67 3.90 6.25
CA PRO A 81 6.46 4.70 6.39
C PRO A 81 6.66 5.98 7.22
N PHE A 82 7.83 6.18 7.83
CA PHE A 82 8.10 7.28 8.75
C PHE A 82 9.16 8.24 8.22
N VAL A 83 9.14 9.48 8.69
CA VAL A 83 10.25 10.43 8.44
C VAL A 83 11.55 9.86 9.02
N PRO A 84 12.62 9.71 8.22
CA PRO A 84 13.90 9.20 8.69
C PRO A 84 14.40 9.98 9.92
N GLY A 85 14.76 9.26 10.99
CA GLY A 85 15.28 9.85 12.22
C GLY A 85 14.27 10.60 13.10
N ALA A 86 12.96 10.59 12.78
CA ALA A 86 11.95 11.34 13.54
C ALA A 86 11.09 10.48 14.49
N GLY A 87 11.19 9.15 14.40
CA GLY A 87 10.40 8.20 15.21
C GLY A 87 8.99 7.92 14.66
N SER A 88 8.28 6.95 15.25
CA SER A 88 7.03 6.37 14.74
C SER A 88 5.81 7.31 14.71
N ARG A 89 5.90 8.48 15.35
CA ARG A 89 4.83 9.48 15.39
C ARG A 89 4.67 10.29 14.09
N TYR A 90 5.66 10.23 13.19
CA TYR A 90 5.64 10.94 11.90
C TYR A 90 5.46 9.95 10.75
N ASN A 91 4.29 9.31 10.71
CA ASN A 91 3.91 8.37 9.65
C ASN A 91 3.55 9.14 8.37
N VAL A 92 4.50 9.24 7.45
CA VAL A 92 4.35 9.88 6.13
C VAL A 92 3.29 9.15 5.31
N ALA A 93 3.24 7.82 5.37
CA ALA A 93 2.25 7.06 4.61
C ALA A 93 0.80 7.41 5.01
N ALA A 94 0.57 7.74 6.28
CA ALA A 94 -0.72 8.18 6.78
C ALA A 94 -1.12 9.60 6.32
N THR A 95 -0.16 10.43 5.89
CA THR A 95 -0.44 11.81 5.42
C THR A 95 -0.67 11.90 3.92
N ILE A 96 -0.29 10.87 3.15
CA ILE A 96 -0.54 10.81 1.71
C ILE A 96 -2.02 10.48 1.46
N PRO A 97 -2.82 11.38 0.83
CA PRO A 97 -4.22 11.13 0.57
C PRO A 97 -4.44 9.92 -0.35
N LYS A 98 -5.52 9.16 -0.10
CA LYS A 98 -5.89 7.95 -0.87
C LYS A 98 -5.90 8.17 -2.39
N HIS A 99 -6.39 9.31 -2.85
CA HIS A 99 -6.48 9.62 -4.28
C HIS A 99 -5.11 9.86 -4.94
N VAL A 100 -4.07 10.24 -4.18
CA VAL A 100 -2.73 10.49 -4.71
C VAL A 100 -2.05 9.17 -5.02
N TRP A 101 -1.86 8.30 -4.03
CA TRP A 101 -1.14 7.04 -4.23
C TRP A 101 -1.89 6.04 -5.09
N LYS A 102 -3.24 6.11 -5.15
CA LYS A 102 -4.03 5.28 -6.07
C LYS A 102 -3.83 5.63 -7.55
N ARG A 103 -3.39 6.85 -7.87
CA ARG A 103 -3.19 7.32 -9.25
C ARG A 103 -1.75 7.24 -9.71
N LEU A 104 -0.81 6.88 -8.82
CA LEU A 104 0.59 6.73 -9.20
C LEU A 104 0.74 5.59 -10.21
N PRO A 105 1.39 5.83 -11.36
CA PRO A 105 1.64 4.76 -12.31
C PRO A 105 2.57 3.72 -11.67
N MET A 106 2.25 2.45 -11.84
CA MET A 106 3.10 1.34 -11.40
C MET A 106 3.63 0.61 -12.64
N PRO A 107 4.62 1.16 -13.35
CA PRO A 107 5.12 0.54 -14.57
C PRO A 107 5.95 -0.70 -14.24
N TYR A 108 5.48 -1.85 -14.69
CA TYR A 108 6.17 -3.13 -14.55
C TYR A 108 7.62 -3.11 -15.05
N PRO A 109 7.95 -2.55 -16.22
CA PRO A 109 9.32 -2.56 -16.73
C PRO A 109 10.34 -1.85 -15.82
N ALA A 110 9.91 -0.82 -15.07
CA ALA A 110 10.82 -0.06 -14.20
C ALA A 110 10.85 -0.59 -12.76
N ILE A 111 9.67 -0.77 -12.14
CA ILE A 111 9.57 -1.20 -10.74
C ILE A 111 9.86 -2.71 -10.62
N GLY A 112 9.40 -3.50 -11.58
CA GLY A 112 9.50 -4.96 -11.55
C GLY A 112 8.86 -5.55 -10.28
N TYR A 113 9.27 -6.77 -9.92
CA TYR A 113 8.63 -7.52 -8.83
C TYR A 113 9.56 -7.84 -7.64
N ARG A 114 10.90 -7.84 -7.81
CA ARG A 114 11.85 -8.34 -6.79
C ARG A 114 11.81 -7.62 -5.45
N ARG A 115 11.41 -6.34 -5.42
CA ARG A 115 11.30 -5.54 -4.18
C ARG A 115 9.87 -5.56 -3.60
N LEU A 116 8.91 -6.17 -4.27
CA LEU A 116 7.50 -6.21 -3.87
C LEU A 116 7.23 -7.38 -2.93
N ARG A 117 7.52 -7.20 -1.63
CA ARG A 117 7.42 -8.25 -0.60
C ARG A 117 6.04 -8.89 -0.42
N LEU A 118 5.00 -8.28 -0.97
CA LEU A 118 3.65 -8.83 -0.93
C LEU A 118 3.45 -9.97 -1.95
N LEU A 119 4.28 -10.01 -2.99
CA LEU A 119 4.27 -11.06 -4.01
C LEU A 119 5.01 -12.30 -3.51
N THR A 120 4.45 -13.46 -3.81
CA THR A 120 5.05 -14.78 -3.60
C THR A 120 5.88 -15.18 -4.84
N PRO A 121 6.76 -16.19 -4.74
CA PRO A 121 7.48 -16.71 -5.90
C PRO A 121 6.55 -17.15 -7.04
N THR A 122 5.38 -17.71 -6.71
CA THR A 122 4.35 -18.09 -7.69
C THR A 122 3.81 -16.88 -8.43
N ASP A 123 3.49 -15.80 -7.73
CA ASP A 123 3.00 -14.57 -8.36
C ASP A 123 4.07 -13.99 -9.29
N CYS A 124 5.34 -13.96 -8.84
CA CYS A 124 6.47 -13.51 -9.66
C CYS A 124 6.60 -14.32 -10.95
N ASN A 125 6.43 -15.64 -10.87
CA ASN A 125 6.42 -16.50 -12.06
C ASN A 125 5.25 -16.16 -13.00
N TRP A 126 4.04 -15.94 -12.47
CA TRP A 126 2.90 -15.50 -13.30
C TRP A 126 3.18 -14.19 -14.03
N LEU A 127 3.79 -13.21 -13.34
CA LEU A 127 4.16 -11.94 -13.94
C LEU A 127 5.16 -12.12 -15.09
N VAL A 128 6.21 -12.93 -14.88
CA VAL A 128 7.22 -13.18 -15.92
C VAL A 128 6.64 -13.94 -17.11
N VAL A 129 5.75 -14.92 -16.86
CA VAL A 129 5.06 -15.65 -17.94
C VAL A 129 4.16 -14.71 -18.76
N ALA A 130 3.45 -13.79 -18.09
CA ALA A 130 2.51 -12.89 -18.76
C ALA A 130 3.21 -11.71 -19.47
N TRP A 131 4.24 -11.13 -18.87
CA TRP A 131 4.81 -9.84 -19.30
C TRP A 131 6.31 -9.88 -19.61
N GLY A 132 6.98 -11.02 -19.43
CA GLY A 132 8.44 -11.14 -19.56
C GLY A 132 9.20 -10.63 -18.34
N GLU A 133 10.54 -10.67 -18.39
CA GLU A 133 11.38 -10.07 -17.35
C GLU A 133 11.35 -8.54 -17.49
N PRO A 134 11.20 -7.77 -16.39
CA PRO A 134 11.22 -6.32 -16.45
C PRO A 134 12.65 -5.80 -16.69
N ASP A 135 12.76 -4.60 -17.26
CA ASP A 135 14.04 -3.94 -17.53
C ASP A 135 14.83 -3.63 -16.25
N ALA A 136 14.12 -3.38 -15.14
CA ALA A 136 14.71 -3.03 -13.86
C ALA A 136 13.89 -3.51 -12.64
N HIS A 137 14.51 -3.39 -11.47
CA HIS A 137 13.89 -3.68 -10.17
C HIS A 137 14.16 -2.56 -9.15
N VAL A 138 13.46 -1.44 -9.30
CA VAL A 138 13.44 -0.36 -8.29
C VAL A 138 12.24 -0.49 -7.37
N SER A 139 12.31 0.02 -6.14
CA SER A 139 11.13 0.03 -5.27
C SER A 139 10.14 1.07 -5.79
N ALA A 140 8.84 0.87 -5.56
CA ALA A 140 7.82 1.84 -5.91
C ALA A 140 8.04 3.17 -5.16
N GLN A 141 8.59 3.12 -3.94
CA GLN A 141 8.96 4.31 -3.17
C GLN A 141 10.13 5.08 -3.81
N GLU A 142 11.19 4.40 -4.27
CA GLU A 142 12.28 5.06 -5.01
C GLU A 142 11.81 5.60 -6.37
N TYR A 143 10.97 4.84 -7.09
CA TYR A 143 10.42 5.28 -8.37
C TYR A 143 9.60 6.56 -8.23
N HIS A 144 8.79 6.66 -7.16
CA HIS A 144 7.97 7.83 -6.83
C HIS A 144 8.60 8.72 -5.75
N ARG A 145 9.94 8.79 -5.70
CA ARG A 145 10.68 9.54 -4.67
C ARG A 145 10.23 10.99 -4.53
N ALA A 146 9.99 11.68 -5.65
CA ALA A 146 9.56 13.08 -5.63
C ALA A 146 8.25 13.27 -4.85
N VAL A 147 7.29 12.38 -5.05
CA VAL A 147 6.01 12.39 -4.32
C VAL A 147 6.27 12.08 -2.85
N TRP A 148 7.07 11.07 -2.55
CA TRP A 148 7.41 10.73 -1.17
C TRP A 148 8.05 11.90 -0.41
N ASP A 149 9.06 12.53 -1.01
CA ASP A 149 9.83 13.62 -0.42
C ASP A 149 8.97 14.88 -0.18
N GLU A 150 7.98 15.14 -1.04
CA GLU A 150 6.97 16.20 -0.82
C GLU A 150 6.22 16.00 0.50
N TYR A 151 5.74 14.78 0.77
CA TYR A 151 5.00 14.47 1.99
C TYR A 151 5.90 14.37 3.22
N VAL A 152 7.15 13.91 3.06
CA VAL A 152 8.18 14.02 4.12
C VAL A 152 8.38 15.47 4.52
N ALA A 153 8.52 16.38 3.55
CA ALA A 153 8.71 17.80 3.81
C ALA A 153 7.52 18.44 4.52
N LYS A 154 6.28 18.08 4.13
CA LYS A 154 5.05 18.51 4.81
C LYS A 154 5.04 18.05 6.27
N CYS A 155 5.25 16.76 6.55
CA CYS A 155 5.32 16.23 7.91
C CYS A 155 6.42 16.89 8.75
N ALA A 156 7.59 17.15 8.16
CA ALA A 156 8.70 17.82 8.85
C ALA A 156 8.41 19.30 9.14
N SER A 157 7.66 19.98 8.27
CA SER A 157 7.24 21.37 8.49
C SER A 157 6.25 21.49 9.67
N GLU A 158 5.31 20.54 9.78
CA GLU A 158 4.37 20.45 10.89
C GLU A 158 5.12 20.22 12.21
N ARG A 159 6.14 19.35 12.24
CA ARG A 159 7.03 19.17 13.40
C ARG A 159 7.63 20.48 13.90
N ARG A 160 8.16 21.32 13.02
CA ARG A 160 8.76 22.62 13.42
C ARG A 160 7.74 23.56 14.05
N SER A 161 6.46 23.44 13.69
CA SER A 161 5.39 24.24 14.30
C SER A 161 5.02 23.76 15.72
N TRP A 162 5.11 22.44 15.96
CA TRP A 162 4.83 21.82 17.26
C TRP A 162 6.00 21.87 18.26
N ASP A 163 7.24 21.76 17.78
CA ASP A 163 8.46 21.86 18.61
C ASP A 163 8.79 23.32 19.00
N ARG A 164 8.09 24.33 18.47
CA ARG A 164 8.22 25.72 18.93
C ARG A 164 7.61 25.85 20.33
N PRO A 165 8.37 26.33 21.35
CA PRO A 165 7.79 26.60 22.66
C PRO A 165 6.65 27.59 22.51
N ARG A 166 5.46 27.22 23.00
CA ARG A 166 4.35 28.17 23.15
C ARG A 166 4.86 29.30 24.02
N ARG A 167 4.96 30.52 23.46
CA ARG A 167 5.34 31.71 24.23
C ARG A 167 4.46 31.74 25.48
N PRO A 168 5.02 31.81 26.69
CA PRO A 168 4.20 31.98 27.88
C PRO A 168 3.39 33.26 27.71
N ALA A 169 2.08 33.16 27.93
CA ALA A 169 1.20 34.32 27.93
C ALA A 169 1.73 35.31 28.96
N ARG A 170 2.13 36.50 28.52
CA ARG A 170 2.52 37.58 29.42
C ARG A 170 1.29 37.94 30.26
N ARG A 171 1.36 37.71 31.57
CA ARG A 171 0.46 38.31 32.56
C ARG A 171 1.01 39.66 32.96
#